data_AF-A0A2U3LH59-F1
#
_entry.id   AF-A0A2U3LH59-F1
#
_cell.length_a   1.000
_cell.length_b   1.000
_cell.length_c   1.000
_cell.angle_alpha   90.00
_cell.angle_beta   90.00
_cell.angle_gamma   90.00
#
_symmetry.space_group_name_H-M   'P 1'
#
loop_
_entity.id
_entity.type
_entity.pdbx_description
1 polymer ?
#
loop_
_entity_poly.entity_id
_entity_poly.type
_entity_poly.pdbx_seq_one_letter_code
_entity_poly.pdbx_strand_id
1 'polypeptide(L)'
;MLYHRFTNSSNVMSNWGHAMFAANRDAVENYGSKEFIFKSSRDNSKTIKSLKSLIIKTWKYDQKNGFTGDFGNGCTDDYYYNVKDNAVDAISIYNSFDPSSVVESADAWDSELYQWFWERIAEPNGIMAVTTQDGAIVFDADLIKEVC
;
A
#
# COMPACT_ATOMS: atom_id res chain seq x y z
N MET A 1 -8.96 -3.42 14.47
CA MET A 1 -9.28 -1.98 14.34
C MET A 1 -10.26 -1.80 13.20
N LEU A 2 -11.09 -0.77 13.21
CA LEU A 2 -12.04 -0.47 12.12
C LEU A 2 -11.46 0.66 11.26
N TYR A 3 -11.58 0.52 9.95
CA TYR A 3 -11.14 1.52 8.97
C TYR A 3 -12.27 1.80 7.97
N HIS A 4 -12.30 3.02 7.45
CA HIS A 4 -13.41 3.60 6.70
C HIS A 4 -12.95 4.08 5.32
N ARG A 5 -13.80 3.92 4.32
CA ARG A 5 -13.61 4.44 2.97
C ARG A 5 -14.96 4.95 2.46
N PHE A 6 -15.00 6.15 1.92
CA PHE A 6 -16.18 6.67 1.24
C PHE A 6 -15.91 6.79 -0.24
N THR A 7 -16.91 6.40 -1.04
CA THR A 7 -16.90 6.57 -2.48
C THR A 7 -18.33 6.61 -3.01
N ASN A 8 -18.53 7.18 -4.19
CA ASN A 8 -19.81 7.07 -4.92
C ASN A 8 -19.86 5.81 -5.80
N SER A 9 -18.73 5.12 -5.96
CA SER A 9 -18.63 3.87 -6.73
C SER A 9 -19.35 2.72 -6.03
N SER A 10 -19.95 1.80 -6.80
CA SER A 10 -20.37 0.48 -6.29
C SER A 10 -19.20 -0.50 -6.17
N ASN A 11 -18.10 -0.29 -6.90
CA ASN A 11 -16.87 -1.05 -6.72
C ASN A 11 -15.95 -0.30 -5.76
N VAL A 12 -15.67 -0.90 -4.60
CA VAL A 12 -14.80 -0.30 -3.57
C VAL A 12 -13.32 -0.33 -3.94
N MET A 13 -12.92 -1.30 -4.77
CA MET A 13 -11.54 -1.49 -5.21
C MET A 13 -11.16 -0.46 -6.26
N SER A 14 -9.92 0.01 -6.21
CA SER A 14 -9.34 0.82 -7.28
C SER A 14 -9.08 -0.03 -8.53
N ASN A 15 -8.81 0.62 -9.66
CA ASN A 15 -8.34 -0.05 -10.87
C ASN A 15 -6.92 -0.65 -10.71
N TRP A 16 -6.23 -0.33 -9.61
CA TRP A 16 -4.93 -0.87 -9.23
C TRP A 16 -5.07 -2.04 -8.23
N GLY A 17 -6.24 -2.68 -8.17
CA GLY A 17 -6.41 -3.94 -7.43
C GLY A 17 -6.37 -3.83 -5.90
N HIS A 18 -6.47 -2.62 -5.33
CA HIS A 18 -6.50 -2.44 -3.88
C HIS A 18 -7.50 -1.33 -3.48
N ALA A 19 -7.93 -1.34 -2.22
CA ALA A 19 -8.72 -0.28 -1.61
C ALA A 19 -8.00 0.30 -0.40
N MET A 20 -7.97 1.63 -0.32
CA MET A 20 -7.39 2.37 0.81
C MET A 20 -8.48 2.84 1.77
N PHE A 21 -8.26 2.62 3.06
CA PHE A 21 -9.16 2.99 4.15
C PHE A 21 -8.42 3.83 5.19
N ALA A 22 -9.11 4.78 5.80
CA ALA A 22 -8.62 5.62 6.88
C ALA A 22 -9.14 5.13 8.25
N ALA A 23 -8.33 5.28 9.29
CA ALA A 23 -8.74 5.05 10.67
C ALA A 23 -9.72 6.12 11.16
N ASN A 24 -9.52 7.36 10.73
CA ASN A 24 -10.40 8.48 11.05
C ASN A 24 -11.52 8.57 10.01
N ARG A 25 -12.75 8.20 10.41
CA ARG A 25 -13.94 8.28 9.55
C ARG A 25 -14.21 9.70 9.05
N ASP A 26 -14.08 10.70 9.91
CA ASP A 26 -14.41 12.09 9.61
C ASP A 26 -13.44 12.70 8.59
N ALA A 27 -12.21 12.16 8.49
CA ALA A 27 -11.25 12.57 7.48
C ALA A 27 -11.63 12.10 6.07
N VAL A 28 -12.55 11.13 5.96
CA VAL A 28 -12.93 10.54 4.66
C VAL A 28 -14.42 10.61 4.34
N GLU A 29 -15.28 11.09 5.24
CA GLU A 29 -16.74 11.06 5.04
C GLU A 29 -17.25 11.92 3.88
N ASN A 30 -16.44 12.87 3.40
CA ASN A 30 -16.78 13.76 2.29
C ASN A 30 -16.40 13.22 0.90
N TYR A 31 -15.72 12.07 0.79
CA TYR A 31 -15.30 11.51 -0.51
C TYR A 31 -16.42 10.76 -1.27
N GLY A 32 -17.57 10.52 -0.63
CA GLY A 32 -18.70 9.88 -1.29
C GLY A 32 -19.86 9.62 -0.34
N SER A 33 -20.99 9.19 -0.92
CA SER A 33 -22.22 8.90 -0.18
C SER A 33 -22.29 7.49 0.40
N LYS A 34 -21.45 6.55 -0.08
CA LYS A 34 -21.42 5.17 0.41
C LYS A 34 -20.22 4.95 1.31
N GLU A 35 -20.47 4.39 2.48
CA GLU A 35 -19.44 4.01 3.43
C GLU A 35 -19.10 2.53 3.29
N PHE A 36 -17.81 2.23 3.18
CA PHE A 36 -17.26 0.89 3.25
C PHE A 36 -16.34 0.79 4.46
N ILE A 37 -16.34 -0.39 5.09
CA ILE A 37 -15.54 -0.67 6.27
C ILE A 37 -14.64 -1.89 6.07
N PHE A 38 -13.46 -1.81 6.65
CA PHE A 38 -12.55 -2.93 6.84
C PHE A 38 -12.27 -3.13 8.33
N LYS A 39 -12.51 -4.35 8.83
CA LYS A 39 -12.21 -4.73 10.21
C LYS A 39 -10.92 -5.56 10.26
N SER A 40 -9.83 -4.91 10.60
CA SER A 40 -8.53 -5.55 10.80
C SER A 40 -8.52 -6.41 12.06
N SER A 41 -7.90 -7.58 11.92
CA SER A 41 -7.57 -8.57 12.95
C SER A 41 -6.17 -9.16 12.66
N ARG A 42 -5.65 -9.96 13.59
CA ARG A 42 -4.36 -10.66 13.41
C ARG A 42 -4.39 -11.71 12.30
N ASP A 43 -5.58 -12.20 11.96
CA ASP A 43 -5.76 -13.32 11.01
C ASP A 43 -5.90 -12.84 9.58
N ASN A 44 -6.43 -11.63 9.36
CA ASN A 44 -6.71 -11.08 8.04
C ASN A 44 -5.83 -9.88 7.66
N SER A 45 -4.86 -9.47 8.49
CA SER A 45 -3.96 -8.35 8.15
C SER A 45 -2.60 -8.42 8.83
N LYS A 46 -1.62 -7.73 8.24
CA LYS A 46 -0.29 -7.49 8.83
C LYS A 46 -0.05 -6.00 8.99
N THR A 47 0.68 -5.57 10.01
CA THR A 47 1.12 -4.17 10.11
C THR A 47 2.33 -3.95 9.21
N ILE A 48 2.45 -2.80 8.55
CA ILE A 48 3.63 -2.49 7.74
C ILE A 48 4.92 -2.55 8.57
N LYS A 49 4.87 -2.05 9.81
CA LYS A 49 5.96 -2.19 10.78
C LYS A 49 6.40 -3.65 10.98
N SER A 50 5.49 -4.62 10.99
CA SER A 50 5.85 -6.05 11.12
C SER A 50 6.54 -6.61 9.86
N LEU A 51 6.33 -5.98 8.71
CA LEU A 51 6.91 -6.36 7.42
C LEU A 51 8.25 -5.68 7.14
N LYS A 52 8.71 -4.76 7.99
CA LYS A 52 9.95 -3.98 7.81
C LYS A 52 11.15 -4.81 7.36
N SER A 53 11.44 -5.91 8.07
CA SER A 53 12.58 -6.77 7.76
C SER A 53 12.42 -7.48 6.42
N LEU A 54 11.20 -7.88 6.07
CA LEU A 54 10.90 -8.53 4.80
C LEU A 54 11.07 -7.54 3.64
N ILE A 55 10.45 -6.37 3.72
CA ILE A 55 10.56 -5.30 2.72
C ILE A 55 12.02 -4.94 2.45
N ILE A 56 12.79 -4.65 3.51
CA ILE A 56 14.20 -4.28 3.38
C ILE A 56 15.03 -5.41 2.74
N LYS A 57 14.80 -6.66 3.15
CA LYS A 57 15.55 -7.81 2.63
C LYS A 57 15.22 -8.06 1.16
N THR A 58 13.94 -8.03 0.79
CA THR A 58 13.48 -8.26 -0.58
C THR A 58 13.98 -7.14 -1.49
N TRP A 59 13.90 -5.88 -1.08
CA TRP A 59 14.41 -4.76 -1.87
C TRP A 59 15.91 -4.89 -2.17
N LYS A 60 16.73 -5.18 -1.14
CA LYS A 60 18.17 -5.40 -1.30
C LYS A 60 18.48 -6.61 -2.19
N TYR A 61 17.69 -7.67 -2.07
CA TYR A 61 17.83 -8.84 -2.93
C TYR A 61 17.53 -8.48 -4.38
N ASP A 62 16.43 -7.80 -4.65
CA ASP A 62 16.04 -7.39 -6.01
C ASP A 62 17.09 -6.46 -6.63
N GLN A 63 17.57 -5.46 -5.88
CA GLN A 63 18.66 -4.58 -6.32
C GLN A 63 19.94 -5.35 -6.67
N LYS A 64 20.33 -6.31 -5.84
CA LYS A 64 21.51 -7.17 -6.11
C LYS A 64 21.33 -8.01 -7.39
N ASN A 65 20.09 -8.33 -7.75
CA ASN A 65 19.75 -9.11 -8.94
C ASN A 65 19.36 -8.24 -10.15
N GLY A 66 19.69 -6.94 -10.12
CA GLY A 66 19.54 -6.05 -11.27
C GLY A 66 18.23 -5.29 -11.35
N PHE A 67 17.37 -5.37 -10.33
CA PHE A 67 16.20 -4.51 -10.26
C PHE A 67 16.61 -3.07 -9.91
N THR A 68 16.24 -2.12 -10.78
CA THR A 68 16.61 -0.71 -10.63
C THR A 68 15.48 0.17 -10.09
N GLY A 69 14.35 -0.41 -9.69
CA GLY A 69 13.14 0.36 -9.39
C GLY A 69 12.29 0.65 -10.62
N ASP A 70 12.53 -0.05 -11.74
CA ASP A 70 11.75 0.07 -12.98
C ASP A 70 10.64 -0.97 -13.07
N PHE A 71 9.41 -0.46 -13.20
CA PHE A 71 8.20 -1.26 -13.34
C PHE A 71 7.73 -1.40 -14.80
N GLY A 72 8.60 -1.10 -15.78
CA GLY A 72 8.40 -1.43 -17.19
C GLY A 72 7.63 -0.37 -17.99
N ASN A 73 7.31 0.78 -17.41
CA ASN A 73 6.57 1.84 -18.09
C ASN A 73 7.46 2.95 -18.69
N GLY A 74 8.79 2.90 -18.53
CA GLY A 74 9.69 3.93 -19.06
C GLY A 74 9.40 5.36 -18.57
N CYS A 75 8.50 5.52 -17.60
CA CYS A 75 8.14 6.80 -17.00
C CYS A 75 8.92 6.98 -15.70
N THR A 76 10.09 7.59 -15.79
CA THR A 76 10.47 8.85 -15.13
C THR A 76 11.99 8.90 -15.04
N ASP A 77 12.61 9.65 -15.93
CA ASP A 77 14.06 9.83 -16.02
C ASP A 77 14.72 10.46 -14.76
N ASP A 78 14.00 10.84 -13.69
CA ASP A 78 14.61 11.69 -12.65
C ASP A 78 14.52 11.25 -11.17
N TYR A 79 13.46 10.57 -10.69
CA TYR A 79 13.30 10.43 -9.23
C TYR A 79 14.00 9.21 -8.60
N TYR A 80 13.97 8.04 -9.27
CA TYR A 80 14.54 6.79 -8.74
C TYR A 80 15.83 6.34 -9.48
N TYR A 81 16.13 6.90 -10.65
CA TYR A 81 17.01 6.29 -11.66
C TYR A 81 18.42 6.82 -11.80
N ASN A 82 18.78 7.92 -11.13
CA ASN A 82 20.06 8.58 -11.42
C ASN A 82 21.31 7.81 -10.96
N VAL A 83 21.19 6.52 -10.63
CA VAL A 83 22.15 5.94 -9.72
C VAL A 83 22.39 4.44 -9.82
N LYS A 84 23.36 4.13 -10.67
CA LYS A 84 24.31 3.05 -10.39
C LYS A 84 25.05 3.22 -9.05
N ASP A 85 25.05 4.43 -8.45
CA ASP A 85 25.82 4.79 -7.25
C ASP A 85 25.00 5.23 -5.98
N ASN A 86 23.68 5.42 -6.06
CA ASN A 86 22.71 5.79 -4.99
C ASN A 86 21.40 5.01 -5.22
N ALA A 87 21.50 3.68 -5.33
CA ALA A 87 20.32 2.84 -5.34
C ALA A 87 19.42 3.26 -4.17
N VAL A 88 18.12 3.55 -4.41
CA VAL A 88 17.25 4.08 -3.36
C VAL A 88 17.33 3.16 -2.15
N ASP A 89 17.59 3.78 -1.00
CA ASP A 89 17.93 3.01 0.18
C ASP A 89 16.69 2.24 0.66
N ALA A 90 16.93 1.01 1.08
CA ALA A 90 15.86 0.11 1.49
C ALA A 90 15.03 0.63 2.68
N ILE A 91 15.57 1.57 3.47
CA ILE A 91 14.86 2.17 4.60
C ILE A 91 13.86 3.21 4.10
N SER A 92 14.23 4.05 3.13
CA SER A 92 13.33 4.99 2.48
C SER A 92 12.17 4.26 1.79
N ILE A 93 12.45 3.14 1.10
CA ILE A 93 11.39 2.30 0.52
C ILE A 93 10.46 1.72 1.60
N TYR A 94 11.00 1.26 2.73
CA TYR A 94 10.14 0.82 3.83
C TYR A 94 9.28 1.98 4.36
N ASN A 95 9.86 3.17 4.53
CA ASN A 95 9.17 4.33 5.08
C ASN A 95 8.04 4.81 4.16
N SER A 96 8.20 4.68 2.84
CA SER A 96 7.14 5.07 1.89
C SER A 96 5.91 4.16 1.92
N PHE A 97 6.03 2.93 2.42
CA PHE A 97 4.88 2.05 2.70
C PHE A 97 4.23 2.31 4.07
N ASP A 98 4.87 3.10 4.95
CA ASP A 98 4.38 3.46 6.29
C ASP A 98 4.15 4.98 6.38
N PRO A 99 3.33 5.57 5.48
CA PRO A 99 3.13 7.02 5.45
C PRO A 99 2.50 7.50 6.75
N SER A 100 2.79 8.76 7.11
CA SER A 100 2.19 9.41 8.27
C SER A 100 0.69 9.62 8.11
N SER A 101 0.20 9.74 6.87
CA SER A 101 -1.22 9.63 6.59
C SER A 101 -1.56 9.08 5.20
N VAL A 102 -2.34 7.99 5.15
CA VAL A 102 -2.83 7.43 3.87
C VAL A 102 -3.81 8.36 3.14
N VAL A 103 -4.43 9.32 3.83
CA VAL A 103 -5.40 10.25 3.24
C VAL A 103 -4.69 11.45 2.62
N GLU A 104 -3.75 12.04 3.35
CA GLU A 104 -3.03 13.25 2.90
C GLU A 104 -1.86 12.92 1.96
N SER A 105 -1.22 11.76 2.13
CA SER A 105 -0.11 11.31 1.29
C SER A 105 0.06 9.79 1.35
N ALA A 106 -0.57 9.11 0.40
CA ALA A 106 -0.51 7.65 0.28
C ALA A 106 0.88 7.11 -0.14
N ASP A 107 1.81 8.00 -0.56
CA ASP A 107 3.20 7.71 -0.91
C ASP A 107 3.32 6.46 -1.81
N ALA A 108 3.98 5.39 -1.37
CA ALA A 108 4.19 4.20 -2.20
C ALA A 108 2.88 3.55 -2.67
N TRP A 109 1.78 3.71 -1.93
CA TRP A 109 0.47 3.15 -2.26
C TRP A 109 -0.23 3.87 -3.44
N ASP A 110 0.22 5.08 -3.78
CA ASP A 110 -0.25 5.85 -4.95
C ASP A 110 0.86 5.95 -6.02
N SER A 111 1.72 4.94 -6.08
CA SER A 111 2.80 4.82 -7.06
C SER A 111 2.95 3.38 -7.55
N GLU A 112 3.77 3.17 -8.59
CA GLU A 112 4.11 1.83 -9.10
C GLU A 112 4.80 0.94 -8.05
N LEU A 113 5.32 1.50 -6.94
CA LEU A 113 5.86 0.71 -5.84
C LEU A 113 4.80 -0.18 -5.19
N TYR A 114 3.51 0.14 -5.29
CA TYR A 114 2.45 -0.75 -4.82
C TYR A 114 2.53 -2.11 -5.54
N GLN A 115 2.82 -2.12 -6.85
CA GLN A 115 2.91 -3.34 -7.64
C GLN A 115 4.08 -4.21 -7.17
N TRP A 116 5.24 -3.58 -6.90
CA TRP A 116 6.36 -4.27 -6.27
C TRP A 116 5.96 -4.91 -4.93
N PHE A 117 5.27 -4.14 -4.08
CA PHE A 117 4.83 -4.64 -2.79
C PHE A 117 3.90 -5.84 -2.97
N TRP A 118 2.95 -5.76 -3.89
CA TRP A 118 2.04 -6.86 -4.19
C TRP A 118 2.82 -8.11 -4.62
N GLU A 119 3.59 -8.02 -5.70
CA GLU A 119 4.26 -9.16 -6.34
C GLU A 119 5.40 -9.76 -5.50
N ARG A 120 6.08 -8.93 -4.70
CA ARG A 120 7.32 -9.33 -4.00
C ARG A 120 7.11 -9.56 -2.51
N ILE A 121 6.06 -8.97 -1.92
CA ILE A 121 5.79 -9.02 -0.48
C ILE A 121 4.43 -9.64 -0.21
N ALA A 122 3.34 -9.08 -0.73
CA ALA A 122 2.00 -9.44 -0.28
C ALA A 122 1.55 -10.81 -0.80
N GLU A 123 1.51 -10.98 -2.12
CA GLU A 123 1.00 -12.17 -2.78
C GLU A 123 1.80 -13.44 -2.41
N PRO A 124 3.15 -13.45 -2.45
CA PRO A 124 3.93 -14.64 -2.09
C PRO A 124 3.79 -15.06 -0.63
N ASN A 125 3.33 -14.17 0.24
CA ASN A 125 3.16 -14.41 1.68
C ASN A 125 1.69 -14.51 2.10
N GLY A 126 0.73 -14.53 1.15
CA GLY A 126 -0.69 -14.63 1.44
C GLY A 126 -1.26 -13.45 2.24
N ILE A 127 -0.70 -12.26 2.07
CA ILE A 127 -1.12 -11.05 2.79
C ILE A 127 -2.20 -10.34 1.98
N MET A 128 -3.45 -10.43 2.43
CA MET A 128 -4.60 -9.82 1.72
C MET A 128 -5.01 -8.44 2.25
N ALA A 129 -4.41 -8.00 3.36
CA ALA A 129 -4.51 -6.62 3.82
C ALA A 129 -3.32 -6.24 4.69
N VAL A 130 -2.98 -4.95 4.67
CA VAL A 130 -1.98 -4.34 5.54
C VAL A 130 -2.52 -3.12 6.25
N THR A 131 -2.04 -2.86 7.46
CA THR A 131 -2.38 -1.66 8.22
C THR A 131 -1.15 -0.77 8.40
N THR A 132 -1.32 0.52 8.16
CA THR A 132 -0.35 1.59 8.46
C THR A 132 -0.67 2.20 9.82
N GLN A 133 0.02 3.28 10.19
CA GLN A 133 -0.26 4.03 11.41
C GLN A 133 -1.71 4.54 11.49
N ASP A 134 -2.27 5.01 10.38
CA ASP A 134 -3.58 5.69 10.34
C ASP A 134 -4.54 5.13 9.29
N GLY A 135 -4.19 4.01 8.66
CA GLY A 135 -4.96 3.47 7.55
C GLY A 135 -4.78 1.98 7.31
N ALA A 136 -5.43 1.50 6.27
CA ALA A 136 -5.30 0.13 5.79
C ALA A 136 -5.37 0.08 4.25
N ILE A 137 -4.60 -0.84 3.70
CA ILE A 137 -4.61 -1.20 2.28
C ILE A 137 -5.14 -2.61 2.19
N VAL A 138 -6.23 -2.80 1.45
CA VAL A 138 -6.93 -4.08 1.34
C VAL A 138 -6.86 -4.54 -0.11
N PHE A 139 -6.34 -5.74 -0.34
CA PHE A 139 -6.19 -6.34 -1.66
C PHE A 139 -7.34 -7.30 -2.00
N ASP A 140 -8.07 -7.76 -0.98
CA ASP A 140 -9.18 -8.70 -1.13
C ASP A 140 -10.52 -8.02 -0.79
N ALA A 141 -11.40 -7.95 -1.79
CA ALA A 141 -12.72 -7.33 -1.66
C ALA A 141 -13.63 -8.07 -0.64
N ASP A 142 -13.42 -9.37 -0.42
CA ASP A 142 -14.24 -10.17 0.52
C ASP A 142 -14.00 -9.75 1.98
N LEU A 143 -12.91 -9.03 2.26
CA LEU A 143 -12.62 -8.46 3.58
C LEU A 143 -13.38 -7.16 3.85
N ILE A 144 -14.03 -6.59 2.84
CA ILE A 144 -14.68 -5.27 2.86
C ILE A 144 -16.19 -5.42 2.97
N LYS A 145 -16.83 -4.52 3.73
CA LYS A 145 -18.29 -4.48 3.85
C LYS A 145 -18.81 -3.07 3.58
N GLU A 146 -19.87 -2.97 2.77
CA GLU A 146 -20.66 -1.74 2.67
C GLU A 146 -21.52 -1.58 3.93
N VAL A 147 -21.62 -0.36 4.44
CA VAL A 147 -22.49 -0.01 5.57
C VAL A 147 -23.85 0.40 5.00
N CYS A 148 -24.91 -0.31 5.42
CA CYS A 148 -26.29 -0.03 5.02
C CYS A 148 -26.95 1.01 5.92
#